data_AF-A0A9X2CTE8-F1
#
_entry.id   AF-A0A9X2CTE8-F1
#
_cell.length_a   1.000
_cell.length_b   1.000
_cell.length_c   1.000
_cell.angle_alpha   90.00
_cell.angle_beta   90.00
_cell.angle_gamma   90.00
#
_symmetry.space_group_name_H-M   'P 1'
#
loop_
_entity.id
_entity.type
_entity.pdbx_description
1 polymer ?
#
loop_
_entity_poly.entity_id
_entity_poly.type
_entity_poly.pdbx_seq_one_letter_code
_entity_poly.pdbx_strand_id
1 'polypeptide(L)'
;MDIHHIGIVVPDINAARTLLASDWEVEAEFSFMDENLLFLNKDSFIIELIEGDPTTFPFHVAYQVPNLENHMQNWIPPPSFEACGPYELKNGWKTIFYSNDYYYVEFIEKKERT
;
A
#
# COMPACT_ATOMS: atom_id res chain seq x y z
N MET A 1 -6.09 -13.99 -5.18
CA MET A 1 -5.45 -12.67 -5.16
C MET A 1 -6.53 -11.76 -4.63
N ASP A 2 -6.33 -11.28 -3.41
CA ASP A 2 -7.35 -10.50 -2.69
C ASP A 2 -6.86 -9.07 -2.58
N ILE A 3 -7.79 -8.11 -2.50
CA ILE A 3 -7.43 -6.73 -2.20
C ILE A 3 -6.90 -6.70 -0.77
N HIS A 4 -5.64 -6.31 -0.62
CA HIS A 4 -5.01 -6.15 0.67
C HIS A 4 -5.47 -4.83 1.32
N HIS A 5 -5.29 -3.73 0.61
CA HIS A 5 -5.64 -2.40 1.08
C HIS A 5 -5.86 -1.44 -0.11
N ILE A 6 -6.44 -0.27 0.19
CA ILE A 6 -6.47 0.88 -0.70
C ILE A 6 -5.62 1.97 -0.06
N GLY A 7 -4.55 2.38 -0.75
CA GLY A 7 -3.71 3.49 -0.33
C GLY A 7 -4.27 4.81 -0.82
N ILE A 8 -4.24 5.85 0.02
CA ILE A 8 -4.76 7.18 -0.27
C ILE A 8 -3.77 8.24 0.22
N VAL A 9 -3.31 9.09 -0.70
CA VAL A 9 -2.48 10.25 -0.38
C VAL A 9 -3.34 11.36 0.19
N VAL A 10 -2.98 11.85 1.37
CA VAL A 10 -3.67 12.90 2.12
C VAL A 10 -2.69 13.99 2.55
N PRO A 11 -3.10 15.26 2.56
CA PRO A 11 -2.21 16.37 2.93
C PRO A 11 -1.91 16.45 4.44
N ASP A 12 -2.74 15.81 5.27
CA ASP A 12 -2.57 15.76 6.73
C ASP A 12 -3.12 14.42 7.24
N ILE A 13 -2.20 13.55 7.68
CA ILE A 13 -2.55 12.21 8.13
C ILE A 13 -3.30 12.22 9.47
N ASN A 14 -3.07 13.22 10.31
CA ASN A 14 -3.72 13.35 11.61
C ASN A 14 -5.17 13.83 11.46
N ALA A 15 -5.43 14.74 10.52
CA ALA A 15 -6.78 15.13 10.15
C ALA A 15 -7.57 13.94 9.58
N ALA A 16 -6.97 13.16 8.66
CA ALA A 16 -7.59 11.97 8.10
C ALA A 16 -7.82 10.87 9.15
N ARG A 17 -6.85 10.63 10.04
CA ARG A 17 -7.00 9.76 11.21
C ARG A 17 -8.21 10.18 12.04
N THR A 18 -8.31 11.45 12.40
CA THR A 18 -9.39 11.97 13.25
C THR A 18 -10.77 11.75 12.62
N LEU A 19 -10.88 11.88 11.28
CA LEU A 19 -12.11 11.63 10.54
C LEU A 19 -12.55 10.17 10.59
N LEU A 20 -11.60 9.22 10.58
CA LEU A 20 -11.88 7.77 10.51
C LEU A 20 -11.84 7.07 11.88
N ALA A 21 -11.19 7.65 12.89
CA ALA A 21 -10.85 7.00 14.15
C ALA A 21 -12.03 6.54 15.02
N SER A 22 -13.28 6.99 14.76
CA SER A 22 -14.43 6.51 15.54
C SER A 22 -14.75 5.04 15.30
N ASP A 23 -14.36 4.53 14.14
CA ASP A 23 -14.87 3.26 13.57
C ASP A 23 -13.76 2.33 13.09
N TRP A 24 -12.50 2.78 13.15
CA TRP A 24 -11.34 2.09 12.57
C TRP A 24 -10.24 1.93 13.60
N GLU A 25 -9.58 0.78 13.58
CA GLU A 25 -8.44 0.47 14.43
C GLU A 25 -7.13 0.76 13.68
N VAL A 26 -6.05 1.06 14.41
CA VAL A 26 -4.71 1.24 13.82
C VAL A 26 -4.04 -0.13 13.68
N GLU A 27 -3.82 -0.58 12.44
CA GLU A 27 -3.13 -1.84 12.12
C GLU A 27 -1.61 -1.65 12.14
N ALA A 28 -1.11 -0.55 11.57
CA ALA A 28 0.31 -0.21 11.54
C ALA A 28 0.53 1.29 11.31
N GLU A 29 1.65 1.82 11.82
CA GLU A 29 2.08 3.20 11.58
C GLU A 29 3.60 3.25 11.49
N PHE A 30 4.13 3.74 10.37
CA PHE A 30 5.57 3.88 10.16
C PHE A 30 5.89 4.80 8.98
N SER A 31 7.10 5.35 8.96
CA SER A 31 7.59 6.08 7.78
C SER A 31 8.36 5.16 6.82
N PHE A 32 8.17 5.39 5.52
CA PHE A 32 8.81 4.71 4.39
C PHE A 32 9.09 5.72 3.27
N MET A 33 10.30 5.72 2.69
CA MET A 33 10.71 6.69 1.65
C MET A 33 10.40 8.17 1.98
N ASP A 34 10.62 8.56 3.24
CA ASP A 34 10.31 9.89 3.77
C ASP A 34 8.81 10.26 3.81
N GLU A 35 7.91 9.31 3.50
CA GLU A 35 6.46 9.45 3.66
C GLU A 35 6.01 8.81 4.97
N ASN A 36 5.00 9.41 5.62
CA ASN A 36 4.34 8.83 6.78
C ASN A 36 3.17 7.97 6.34
N LEU A 37 3.15 6.71 6.78
CA LEU A 37 2.12 5.74 6.46
C LEU A 37 1.31 5.37 7.71
N LEU A 38 -0.01 5.36 7.57
CA LEU A 38 -0.95 4.92 8.60
C LEU A 38 -1.94 3.93 8.00
N PHE A 39 -1.86 2.68 8.45
CA PHE A 39 -2.80 1.63 8.10
C PHE A 39 -3.91 1.57 9.13
N LEU A 40 -5.14 1.77 8.65
CA LEU A 40 -6.36 1.65 9.43
C LEU A 40 -7.12 0.40 8.98
N ASN A 41 -7.55 -0.44 9.91
CA ASN A 41 -8.39 -1.60 9.61
C ASN A 41 -9.82 -1.42 10.14
N LYS A 42 -10.78 -1.90 9.36
CA LYS A 42 -12.15 -2.13 9.78
C LYS A 42 -12.59 -3.48 9.23
N ASP A 43 -12.82 -4.43 10.13
CA ASP A 43 -13.06 -5.83 9.80
C ASP A 43 -11.97 -6.42 8.90
N SER A 44 -12.31 -6.81 7.67
CA SER A 44 -11.38 -7.38 6.67
C SER A 44 -10.83 -6.34 5.70
N PHE A 45 -11.14 -5.06 5.87
CA PHE A 45 -10.77 -4.00 4.95
C PHE A 45 -9.74 -3.06 5.56
N ILE A 46 -8.73 -2.68 4.78
CA ILE A 46 -7.61 -1.84 5.22
C ILE A 46 -7.53 -0.62 4.30
N ILE A 47 -7.41 0.55 4.91
CA ILE A 47 -7.02 1.80 4.25
C ILE A 47 -5.60 2.12 4.68
N GLU A 48 -4.73 2.41 3.73
CA GLU A 48 -3.46 3.07 4.00
C GLU A 48 -3.62 4.57 3.72
N LEU A 49 -3.26 5.40 4.68
CA LEU A 49 -3.15 6.84 4.52
C LEU A 49 -1.66 7.19 4.36
N ILE A 50 -1.35 7.95 3.31
CA ILE A 50 0.00 8.38 2.96
C ILE A 50 0.05 9.89 3.09
N GLU A 51 0.89 10.43 3.97
CA GLU A 51 1.03 11.88 4.10
C GLU A 51 1.83 12.46 2.93
N GLY A 52 1.23 13.38 2.17
CA GLY A 52 1.88 14.02 1.04
C GLY A 52 0.96 14.96 0.26
N ASP A 53 1.52 15.62 -0.76
CA ASP A 53 0.74 16.44 -1.68
C ASP A 53 -0.09 15.53 -2.61
N PRO A 54 -1.43 15.69 -2.66
CA PRO A 54 -2.26 14.85 -3.53
C PRO A 54 -1.85 15.01 -5.00
N THR A 55 -1.39 13.91 -5.60
CA THR A 55 -1.09 13.85 -7.03
C THR A 55 -2.38 13.73 -7.86
N THR A 56 -2.26 13.72 -9.20
CA THR A 56 -3.39 13.46 -10.11
C THR A 56 -4.07 12.11 -9.82
N PHE A 57 -3.36 11.15 -9.23
CA PHE A 57 -3.86 9.83 -8.83
C PHE A 57 -3.51 9.59 -7.36
N PRO A 58 -4.30 10.13 -6.43
CA PRO A 58 -3.97 10.11 -5.01
C PRO A 58 -4.32 8.76 -4.38
N PHE A 59 -4.49 7.69 -5.15
CA PHE A 59 -4.84 6.38 -4.60
C PHE A 59 -4.25 5.23 -5.40
N HIS A 60 -4.12 4.10 -4.73
CA HIS A 60 -3.78 2.85 -5.37
C HIS A 60 -4.50 1.65 -4.75
N VAL A 61 -4.49 0.54 -5.49
CA VAL A 61 -4.98 -0.75 -5.00
C VAL A 61 -3.79 -1.68 -4.81
N ALA A 62 -3.69 -2.23 -3.62
CA ALA A 62 -2.69 -3.23 -3.28
C ALA A 62 -3.30 -4.62 -3.30
N TYR A 63 -2.68 -5.55 -4.02
CA TYR A 63 -3.12 -6.94 -4.11
C TYR A 63 -2.21 -7.85 -3.29
N GLN A 64 -2.81 -8.64 -2.41
CA GLN A 64 -2.06 -9.64 -1.67
C GLN A 64 -1.68 -10.82 -2.57
N VAL A 65 -0.39 -11.14 -2.58
CA VAL A 65 0.19 -12.33 -3.22
C VAL A 65 0.83 -13.24 -2.18
N PRO A 66 0.77 -14.58 -2.35
CA PRO A 66 1.30 -15.51 -1.36
C PRO A 66 2.84 -15.54 -1.31
N ASN A 67 3.48 -15.21 -2.43
CA ASN A 67 4.93 -15.12 -2.55
C ASN A 67 5.27 -14.10 -3.64
N LEU A 68 5.91 -13.00 -3.25
CA LEU A 68 6.20 -11.87 -4.11
C LEU A 68 7.23 -12.22 -5.18
N GLU A 69 8.28 -12.95 -4.80
CA GLU A 69 9.34 -13.36 -5.72
C GLU A 69 8.80 -14.24 -6.85
N ASN A 70 8.01 -15.26 -6.50
CA ASN A 70 7.33 -16.10 -7.47
C ASN A 70 6.33 -15.32 -8.32
N HIS A 71 5.64 -14.33 -7.75
CA HIS A 71 4.75 -13.46 -8.53
C HIS A 71 5.54 -12.67 -9.59
N MET A 72 6.63 -12.01 -9.21
CA MET A 72 7.49 -11.23 -10.12
C MET A 72 8.13 -12.08 -11.23
N GLN A 73 8.41 -13.36 -10.97
CA GLN A 73 8.98 -14.26 -11.97
C GLN A 73 7.95 -14.73 -13.01
N ASN A 74 6.68 -14.84 -12.62
CA ASN A 74 5.63 -15.44 -13.47
C ASN A 74 4.67 -14.42 -14.09
N TRP A 75 4.59 -13.22 -13.52
CA TRP A 75 3.76 -12.14 -14.02
C TRP A 75 4.65 -11.04 -14.60
N ILE A 76 4.41 -10.71 -15.86
CA ILE A 76 5.14 -9.67 -16.58
C ILE A 76 4.20 -8.47 -16.74
N PRO A 77 4.54 -7.28 -16.19
CA PRO A 77 3.72 -6.09 -16.38
C PRO A 77 3.70 -5.69 -17.86
N PRO A 78 2.67 -4.96 -18.32
CA PRO A 78 2.69 -4.36 -19.65
C PRO A 78 3.93 -3.46 -19.82
N PRO A 79 4.51 -3.34 -21.03
CA PRO A 79 5.74 -2.56 -21.26
C PRO A 79 5.66 -1.07 -20.86
N SER A 80 4.46 -0.53 -20.68
CA SER A 80 4.23 0.86 -20.26
C SER A 80 4.32 1.07 -18.75
N PHE A 81 4.43 0.01 -17.95
CA PHE A 81 4.55 0.10 -16.50
C PHE A 81 6.01 0.01 -16.08
N GLU A 82 6.41 0.90 -15.20
CA GLU A 82 7.71 0.89 -14.54
C GLU A 82 7.59 0.24 -13.16
N ALA A 83 8.57 -0.58 -12.80
CA ALA A 83 8.64 -1.23 -11.50
C ALA A 83 9.41 -0.37 -10.50
N CYS A 84 8.90 -0.23 -9.29
CA CYS A 84 9.58 0.39 -8.16
C CYS A 84 9.64 -0.62 -7.00
N GLY A 85 10.85 -1.06 -6.65
CA GLY A 85 11.10 -2.14 -5.69
C GLY A 85 11.73 -3.39 -6.32
N PRO A 86 11.65 -4.56 -5.65
CA PRO A 86 10.87 -4.83 -4.44
C PRO A 86 11.50 -4.22 -3.17
N TYR A 87 10.67 -3.98 -2.16
CA TYR A 87 11.05 -3.48 -0.84
C TYR A 87 10.57 -4.42 0.27
N GLU A 88 11.28 -4.40 1.40
CA GLU A 88 10.82 -4.98 2.66
C GLU A 88 10.46 -3.84 3.63
N LEU A 89 9.21 -3.80 4.06
CA LEU A 89 8.67 -2.79 4.96
C LEU A 89 9.01 -3.12 6.42
N LYS A 90 8.93 -2.13 7.32
CA LYS A 90 9.29 -2.30 8.74
C LYS A 90 8.45 -3.35 9.48
N ASN A 91 7.23 -3.60 9.03
CA ASN A 91 6.34 -4.63 9.56
C ASN A 91 6.63 -6.04 8.98
N GLY A 92 7.65 -6.18 8.14
CA GLY A 92 8.08 -7.43 7.51
C GLY A 92 7.27 -7.80 6.26
N TRP A 93 6.40 -6.92 5.77
CA TRP A 93 5.75 -7.12 4.47
C TRP A 93 6.75 -6.87 3.34
N LYS A 94 6.60 -7.60 2.24
CA LYS A 94 7.37 -7.32 1.02
C LYS A 94 6.45 -6.75 -0.03
N THR A 95 6.89 -5.73 -0.74
CA THR A 95 6.06 -5.04 -1.72
C THR A 95 6.83 -4.71 -3.00
N ILE A 96 6.11 -4.62 -4.10
CA ILE A 96 6.58 -4.01 -5.35
C ILE A 96 5.45 -3.18 -5.95
N PHE A 97 5.82 -2.01 -6.47
CA PHE A 97 4.90 -1.11 -7.13
C PHE A 97 5.10 -1.15 -8.64
N TYR A 98 4.01 -1.05 -9.39
CA TYR A 98 4.04 -0.84 -10.83
C TYR A 98 3.19 0.37 -11.17
N SER A 99 3.77 1.31 -11.90
CA SER A 99 3.08 2.54 -12.28
C SER A 99 3.33 2.97 -13.71
N ASN A 100 2.41 3.76 -14.25
CA ASN A 100 2.59 4.56 -15.46
C ASN A 100 1.92 5.92 -15.27
N ASP A 101 1.79 6.70 -16.34
CA ASP A 101 1.19 8.03 -16.31
C ASP A 101 -0.24 8.10 -15.71
N TYR A 102 -0.97 6.98 -15.65
CA TYR A 102 -2.39 6.94 -15.29
C TYR A 102 -2.75 5.94 -14.19
N TYR A 103 -1.90 4.94 -13.96
CA TYR A 103 -2.20 3.81 -13.10
C TYR A 103 -1.05 3.55 -12.15
N TYR A 104 -1.40 3.15 -10.94
CA TYR A 104 -0.47 2.73 -9.91
C TYR A 104 -1.08 1.52 -9.22
N VAL A 105 -0.34 0.42 -9.16
CA VAL A 105 -0.76 -0.83 -8.51
C VAL A 105 0.36 -1.38 -7.65
N GLU A 106 0.01 -1.98 -6.53
CA GLU A 106 0.95 -2.63 -5.63
C GLU A 106 0.67 -4.13 -5.57
N PHE A 107 1.72 -4.94 -5.48
CA PHE A 107 1.64 -6.33 -5.06
C PHE A 107 2.41 -6.52 -3.75
N ILE A 108 1.75 -7.15 -2.78
CA ILE A 108 2.27 -7.26 -1.42
C ILE A 108 2.19 -8.69 -0.87
N GLU A 109 3.27 -9.17 -0.28
CA GLU A 109 3.34 -10.40 0.51
C GLU A 109 3.33 -10.03 2.00
N LYS A 110 2.28 -10.47 2.71
CA LYS A 110 2.23 -10.35 4.17
C LYS A 110 3.18 -11.36 4.80
N LYS A 111 3.86 -10.96 5.86
CA LYS A 111 4.50 -11.89 6.80
C LYS A 111 3.42 -12.72 7.48
N GLU A 112 3.53 -14.05 7.43
CA GLU A 112 2.66 -14.92 8.21
C GLU A 112 2.82 -14.61 9.71
N ARG A 113 1.71 -14.41 10.42
CA ARG A 113 1.72 -14.27 11.88
C ARG A 113 1.98 -15.66 12.46
N THR A 114 3.19 -15.88 12.99
CA THR A 114 3.58 -17.08 13.75
C THR A 114 2.98 -17.08 15.15
#